data_AF-A0A949LH78-F1
#
_entry.id   AF-A0A949LH78-F1
#
_cell.length_a   1.000
_cell.length_b   1.000
_cell.length_c   1.000
_cell.angle_alpha   90.00
_cell.angle_beta   90.00
_cell.angle_gamma   90.00
#
_symmetry.space_group_name_H-M   'P 1'
#
loop_
_entity.id
_entity.type
_entity.pdbx_description
1 polymer ?
#
loop_
_entity_poly.entity_id
_entity_poly.type
_entity_poly.pdbx_seq_one_letter_code
_entity_poly.pdbx_strand_id
1 'polypeptide(L)'
;NILAFVSAVMLEAKAIGAAMGIAIDQQPEDRHAVTRKLGAFKTSMLQDVQAKRAVELDALVGAVQELGQITKVPTPFTDALMGLARLQAQELGLYPTSPV
;
A
#
# COMPACT_ATOMS: atom_id res chain seq x y z
N ASN A 1 1.71 7.64 15.10
CA ASN A 1 1.66 6.20 15.43
C ASN A 1 1.54 5.41 14.13
N ILE A 2 2.49 4.53 13.80
CA ILE A 2 2.55 3.81 12.51
C ILE A 2 1.34 2.88 12.32
N LEU A 3 0.89 2.18 13.37
CA LEU A 3 -0.26 1.29 13.27
C LEU A 3 -1.54 2.03 12.84
N ALA A 4 -1.74 3.25 13.37
CA ALA A 4 -2.89 4.07 13.00
C ALA A 4 -2.84 4.51 11.52
N PHE A 5 -1.66 4.86 11.01
CA PHE A 5 -1.47 5.18 9.59
C PHE A 5 -1.79 3.97 8.70
N VAL A 6 -1.24 2.80 9.04
CA VAL A 6 -1.51 1.55 8.30
C VAL A 6 -2.99 1.17 8.37
N SER A 7 -3.64 1.32 9.53
CA SER A 7 -5.10 1.11 9.66
C SER A 7 -5.89 2.03 8.75
N ALA A 8 -5.50 3.31 8.63
CA ALA A 8 -6.18 4.26 7.76
C ALA A 8 -6.09 3.86 6.28
N VAL A 9 -4.91 3.42 5.81
CA VAL A 9 -4.73 2.86 4.45
C VAL A 9 -5.63 1.64 4.22
N MET A 10 -5.73 0.73 5.21
CA MET A 10 -6.62 -0.45 5.11
C MET A 10 -8.10 -0.05 5.02
N LEU A 11 -8.52 0.99 5.75
CA LEU A 11 -9.89 1.49 5.73
C LEU A 11 -10.24 2.16 4.39
N GLU A 12 -9.29 2.87 3.76
CA GLU A 12 -9.47 3.41 2.41
C GLU A 12 -9.68 2.29 1.39
N ALA A 13 -8.84 1.26 1.39
CA ALA A 13 -8.99 0.10 0.53
C ALA A 13 -10.34 -0.63 0.75
N LYS A 14 -10.78 -0.72 2.01
CA LYS A 14 -12.10 -1.26 2.38
C LYS A 14 -13.25 -0.41 1.81
N ALA A 15 -13.14 0.92 1.89
CA ALA A 15 -14.14 1.84 1.34
C ALA A 15 -14.23 1.74 -0.19
N ILE A 16 -13.09 1.61 -0.88
CA ILE A 16 -13.05 1.34 -2.33
C ILE A 16 -13.77 0.03 -2.65
N GLY A 17 -13.43 -1.07 -1.94
CA GLY A 17 -14.08 -2.35 -2.14
C GLY A 17 -15.60 -2.27 -1.98
N ALA A 18 -16.08 -1.59 -0.93
CA ALA A 18 -17.51 -1.38 -0.71
C ALA A 18 -18.18 -0.61 -1.85
N ALA A 19 -17.53 0.43 -2.40
CA ALA A 19 -18.04 1.18 -3.55
C ALA A 19 -18.13 0.34 -4.83
N MET A 20 -17.36 -0.76 -4.92
CA MET A 20 -17.39 -1.72 -6.03
C MET A 20 -18.29 -2.93 -5.77
N GLY A 21 -19.01 -2.98 -4.64
CA GLY A 21 -19.81 -4.14 -4.25
C GLY A 21 -18.99 -5.33 -3.72
N ILE A 22 -17.72 -5.12 -3.37
CA ILE A 22 -16.79 -6.11 -2.82
C ILE A 22 -16.57 -5.79 -1.34
N ALA A 23 -17.48 -6.25 -0.48
CA ALA A 23 -17.37 -6.03 0.95
C ALA A 23 -16.16 -6.77 1.56
N ILE A 24 -15.38 -6.07 2.38
CA ILE A 24 -14.31 -6.65 3.20
C ILE A 24 -14.76 -6.61 4.65
N ASP A 25 -15.11 -7.75 5.22
CA ASP A 25 -15.64 -7.81 6.59
C ASP A 25 -14.58 -7.52 7.65
N GLN A 26 -13.33 -7.92 7.39
CA GLN A 26 -12.20 -7.73 8.31
C GLN A 26 -11.98 -6.26 8.65
N GLN A 27 -11.63 -6.01 9.91
CA GLN A 27 -11.16 -4.71 10.38
C GLN A 27 -9.62 -4.66 10.38
N PRO A 28 -9.01 -3.47 10.39
CA PRO A 28 -7.56 -3.34 10.48
C PRO A 28 -6.95 -4.11 11.65
N GLU A 29 -7.62 -4.13 12.80
CA GLU A 29 -7.19 -4.83 14.01
C GLU A 29 -7.07 -6.35 13.79
N ASP A 30 -8.02 -6.94 13.08
CA ASP A 30 -7.99 -8.36 12.69
C ASP A 30 -6.74 -8.62 11.82
N ARG A 31 -6.47 -7.72 10.87
CA ARG A 31 -5.33 -7.85 9.97
C ARG A 31 -3.99 -7.64 10.66
N HIS A 32 -3.91 -6.72 11.62
CA HIS A 32 -2.74 -6.51 12.46
C HIS A 32 -2.43 -7.76 13.30
N ALA A 33 -3.46 -8.39 13.87
CA ALA A 33 -3.31 -9.62 14.64
C ALA A 33 -2.80 -10.77 13.78
N VAL A 34 -3.31 -10.92 12.55
CA VAL A 34 -2.82 -11.93 11.59
C VAL A 34 -1.38 -11.65 11.18
N THR A 35 -1.06 -10.42 10.80
CA THR A 35 0.28 -10.04 10.33
C THR A 35 1.33 -10.25 11.40
N ARG A 36 1.01 -10.00 12.68
CA ARG A 36 1.91 -10.24 13.81
C ARG A 36 2.31 -11.72 13.96
N LYS A 37 1.43 -12.66 13.60
CA LYS A 37 1.72 -14.10 13.68
C LYS A 37 2.77 -14.55 12.67
N LEU A 38 3.05 -13.76 11.63
CA LEU A 38 4.09 -14.07 10.64
C LEU A 38 5.51 -13.96 11.21
N GLY A 39 5.70 -13.30 12.36
CA GLY A 39 6.99 -13.16 13.02
C GLY A 39 7.96 -12.30 12.20
N ALA A 40 9.24 -12.71 12.13
CA ALA A 40 10.28 -12.03 11.35
C ALA A 40 10.14 -12.31 9.83
N PHE A 41 8.94 -12.09 9.29
CA PHE A 41 8.63 -12.30 7.89
C PHE A 41 9.03 -11.08 7.05
N LYS A 42 9.66 -11.31 5.90
CA LYS A 42 9.98 -10.26 4.93
C LYS A 42 9.00 -10.35 3.75
N THR A 43 8.27 -9.26 3.49
CA THR A 43 7.43 -9.15 2.29
C THR A 43 8.27 -9.20 1.02
N SER A 44 7.69 -9.61 -0.11
CA SER A 44 8.39 -9.68 -1.40
C SER A 44 9.06 -8.36 -1.77
N MET A 45 8.31 -7.25 -1.72
CA MET A 45 8.85 -5.92 -2.05
C MET A 45 9.98 -5.49 -1.11
N LEU A 46 9.99 -5.90 0.17
CA LEU A 46 11.13 -5.66 1.06
C LEU A 46 12.35 -6.49 0.65
N GLN A 47 12.15 -7.71 0.18
CA GLN A 47 13.23 -8.54 -0.34
C GLN A 47 13.80 -7.94 -1.64
N ASP A 48 12.97 -7.37 -2.51
CA ASP A 48 13.42 -6.67 -3.72
C ASP A 48 14.26 -5.44 -3.38
N VAL A 49 13.83 -4.62 -2.43
CA VAL A 49 14.62 -3.49 -1.91
C VAL A 49 15.99 -3.97 -1.40
N GLN A 50 16.00 -5.03 -0.59
CA GLN A 50 17.24 -5.58 -0.03
C GLN A 50 18.17 -6.17 -1.10
N ALA A 51 17.60 -6.70 -2.19
CA ALA A 51 18.34 -7.26 -3.31
C ALA A 51 18.64 -6.23 -4.42
N LYS A 52 18.32 -4.94 -4.20
CA LYS A 52 18.45 -3.86 -5.19
C LYS A 52 17.75 -4.16 -6.53
N ARG A 53 16.57 -4.78 -6.46
CA ARG A 53 15.70 -5.00 -7.62
C ARG A 53 14.63 -3.91 -7.69
N ALA A 54 14.09 -3.70 -8.89
CA ALA A 54 12.97 -2.82 -9.10
C ALA A 54 11.76 -3.25 -8.23
N VAL A 55 11.01 -2.28 -7.72
CA VAL A 55 9.83 -2.52 -6.86
C VAL A 55 8.52 -2.33 -7.61
N GLU A 56 7.49 -3.08 -7.24
CA GLU A 56 6.19 -3.13 -7.91
C GLU A 56 5.19 -2.09 -7.35
N LEU A 57 5.62 -0.84 -7.16
CA LEU A 57 4.77 0.18 -6.53
C LEU A 57 3.51 0.50 -7.35
N ASP A 58 3.61 0.58 -8.67
CA ASP A 58 2.49 0.92 -9.55
C ASP A 58 1.42 -0.16 -9.55
N ALA A 59 1.84 -1.42 -9.67
CA ALA A 59 0.93 -2.57 -9.72
C ALA A 59 0.19 -2.82 -8.40
N LEU A 60 0.77 -2.39 -7.27
CA LEU A 60 0.21 -2.64 -5.94
C LEU A 60 -0.43 -1.40 -5.32
N VAL A 61 0.33 -0.34 -5.11
CA VAL A 61 -0.15 0.88 -4.42
C VAL A 61 -0.80 1.83 -5.41
N GLY A 62 -0.18 2.01 -6.59
CA GLY A 62 -0.73 2.84 -7.68
C GLY A 62 -2.11 2.37 -8.12
N ALA A 63 -2.30 1.05 -8.28
CA ALA A 63 -3.59 0.46 -8.60
C ALA A 63 -4.69 0.80 -7.58
N VAL A 64 -4.36 0.84 -6.27
CA VAL A 64 -5.34 1.24 -5.24
C VAL A 64 -5.69 2.72 -5.34
N GLN A 65 -4.72 3.59 -5.64
CA GLN A 65 -4.99 5.01 -5.87
C GLN A 65 -5.91 5.22 -7.09
N GLU A 66 -5.65 4.50 -8.18
CA GLU A 66 -6.46 4.56 -9.40
C GLU A 66 -7.90 4.10 -9.12
N LEU A 67 -8.07 3.01 -8.37
CA LEU A 67 -9.40 2.54 -7.94
C LEU A 67 -10.10 3.56 -7.03
N GLY A 68 -9.36 4.26 -6.15
CA GLY A 68 -9.88 5.38 -5.36
C GLY A 68 -10.45 6.49 -6.23
N GLN A 69 -9.73 6.86 -7.30
CA GLN A 69 -10.19 7.87 -8.27
C GLN A 69 -11.44 7.40 -9.04
N ILE A 70 -11.44 6.17 -9.54
CA ILE A 70 -12.58 5.58 -10.29
C ILE A 70 -13.84 5.53 -9.43
N THR A 71 -13.70 5.12 -8.16
CA THR A 71 -14.80 4.99 -7.20
C THR A 71 -15.17 6.31 -6.50
N LYS A 72 -14.38 7.38 -6.72
CA LYS A 72 -14.50 8.67 -6.03
C LYS A 72 -14.35 8.58 -4.52
N VAL A 73 -13.65 7.57 -4.02
CA VAL A 73 -13.31 7.42 -2.61
C VAL A 73 -11.99 8.16 -2.34
N PRO A 74 -11.94 9.12 -1.41
CA PRO A 74 -10.69 9.78 -1.05
C PRO A 74 -9.67 8.80 -0.46
N THR A 75 -8.42 8.87 -0.93
CA THR A 75 -7.31 7.99 -0.50
C THR A 75 -6.09 8.74 0.06
N PRO A 76 -6.24 9.77 0.93
CA PRO A 76 -5.11 10.60 1.38
C PRO A 76 -3.98 9.81 2.07
N PHE A 77 -4.27 8.72 2.78
CA PHE A 77 -3.26 7.92 3.44
C PHE A 77 -2.52 7.00 2.46
N THR A 78 -3.23 6.41 1.50
CA THR A 78 -2.62 5.67 0.39
C THR A 78 -1.76 6.59 -0.48
N ASP A 79 -2.20 7.83 -0.71
CA ASP A 79 -1.43 8.85 -1.45
C ASP A 79 -0.13 9.21 -0.74
N ALA A 80 -0.20 9.41 0.58
CA ALA A 80 0.98 9.64 1.41
C ALA A 80 1.92 8.42 1.41
N LEU A 81 1.38 7.20 1.51
CA LEU A 81 2.17 5.97 1.46
C LEU A 81 2.89 5.83 0.11
N MET A 82 2.19 6.05 -1.00
CA MET A 82 2.79 6.01 -2.34
C MET A 82 3.90 7.05 -2.47
N GLY A 83 3.66 8.30 -2.03
CA GLY A 83 4.65 9.37 -2.09
C GLY A 83 5.94 9.04 -1.33
N LEU A 84 5.82 8.53 -0.11
CA LEU A 84 6.96 8.13 0.72
C LEU A 84 7.71 6.93 0.12
N ALA A 85 6.98 5.90 -0.31
CA ALA A 85 7.58 4.69 -0.88
C ALA A 85 8.27 4.98 -2.22
N ARG A 86 7.67 5.82 -3.06
CA ARG A 86 8.25 6.28 -4.33
C ARG A 86 9.56 7.04 -4.10
N LEU A 87 9.56 8.01 -3.19
CA LEU A 87 10.77 8.78 -2.87
C LEU A 87 11.89 7.84 -2.41
N GLN A 88 11.60 6.94 -1.47
CA GLN A 88 12.57 5.96 -1.00
C GLN A 88 13.13 5.09 -2.14
N ALA A 89 12.25 4.57 -3.01
CA ALA A 89 12.66 3.69 -4.10
C ALA A 89 13.49 4.44 -5.15
N GLN A 90 13.17 5.71 -5.44
CA GLN A 90 13.93 6.57 -6.35
C GLN A 90 15.34 6.86 -5.81
N GLU A 91 15.47 7.22 -4.53
CA GLU A 91 16.77 7.44 -3.88
C GLU A 91 17.65 6.18 -3.89
N LEU A 92 17.04 5.00 -3.91
CA LEU A 92 17.74 3.72 -4.00
C LEU A 92 17.98 3.25 -5.44
N GLY A 93 17.50 3.98 -6.46
CA GLY A 93 17.59 3.60 -7.87
C GLY A 93 16.72 2.39 -8.26
N LEU A 94 15.65 2.13 -7.49
CA LEU A 94 14.77 0.97 -7.64
C LEU A 94 13.43 1.30 -8.32
N TYR A 95 13.22 2.56 -8.66
CA TYR A 95 11.99 3.04 -9.29
C TYR A 95 12.30 4.26 -10.17
N PRO A 96 11.64 4.44 -11.33
CA PRO A 96 11.94 5.54 -12.25
C PRO A 96 11.77 6.93 -11.62
N THR A 97 12.66 7.86 -11.97
CA THR A 97 12.58 9.28 -11.53
C THR A 97 11.72 10.16 -12.44
N SER A 98 11.32 9.64 -13.61
CA SER A 98 10.43 10.29 -14.56
C SER A 98 9.30 9.33 -14.95
N PRO A 99 8.09 9.83 -15.27
CA PRO A 99 7.06 9.01 -15.90
C PRO A 99 7.61 8.40 -17.20
N VAL A 100 7.31 7.12 -17.43
CA VAL A 100 7.51 6.48 -18.74
C VAL A 100 6.36 6.86 -19.66
#